data_AF-A0A1Y3REK3-F1
#
_entry.id   AF-A0A1Y3REK3-F1
#
_cell.length_a   1.000
_cell.length_b   1.000
_cell.length_c   1.000
_cell.angle_alpha   90.00
_cell.angle_beta   90.00
_cell.angle_gamma   90.00
#
_symmetry.space_group_name_H-M   'P 1'
#
loop_
_entity.id
_entity.type
_entity.pdbx_description
1 polymer ?
#
loop_
_entity_poly.entity_id
_entity_poly.type
_entity_poly.pdbx_seq_one_letter_code
_entity_poly.pdbx_strand_id
1 'polypeptide(L)'
;MLCQVAELLVEIPAADGMDRRCRDYRTESALPPDIVIRREGYRPEAWPTLSEDYMAYMESGIQFYLGLLGFHGLMLHASAVEYEGRAYLFSGPCGAGKSTRTRLWRDQFGAVIFNDDKPALRRLEEGWYAYGTPWCGKDGINQNRKVPLGGICFLQRDDANIQIHPMETLEAIRSLMSQTLYQLWPRQMDRLLPLVEGLVTEIPIFEMSGPPNQETAVLCRDTMTRAAKERFG
;
A
#
# COMPACT_ATOMS: atom_id res chain seq x y z
N MET A 1 -3.16 -13.18 18.55
CA MET A 1 -3.57 -14.07 17.44
C MET A 1 -2.47 -14.09 16.41
N LEU A 2 -2.34 -15.18 15.66
CA LEU A 2 -1.34 -15.29 14.60
C LEU A 2 -2.00 -15.06 13.24
N CYS A 3 -1.36 -14.25 12.40
CA CYS A 3 -1.83 -13.92 11.07
C CYS A 3 -0.70 -14.09 10.04
N GLN A 4 -1.03 -14.54 8.82
CA GLN A 4 -0.11 -14.47 7.69
C GLN A 4 -0.39 -13.20 6.89
N VAL A 5 0.47 -12.19 7.03
CA VAL A 5 0.31 -10.90 6.34
C VAL A 5 1.55 -10.64 5.49
N ALA A 6 1.35 -10.40 4.21
CA ALA A 6 2.44 -10.20 3.24
C ALA A 6 3.49 -11.32 3.28
N GLU A 7 3.05 -12.59 3.38
CA GLU A 7 3.89 -13.80 3.54
C GLU A 7 4.75 -13.84 4.83
N LEU A 8 4.44 -13.02 5.83
CA LEU A 8 5.09 -13.04 7.14
C LEU A 8 4.12 -13.52 8.22
N LEU A 9 4.61 -14.29 9.19
CA LEU A 9 3.87 -14.63 10.40
C LEU A 9 3.90 -13.43 11.34
N VAL A 10 2.73 -12.81 11.53
CA VAL A 10 2.54 -11.64 12.37
C VAL A 10 1.69 -12.00 13.58
N GLU A 11 2.25 -11.84 14.77
CA GLU A 11 1.47 -11.92 16.00
C GLU A 11 0.82 -10.55 16.27
N ILE A 12 -0.51 -10.53 16.29
CA ILE A 12 -1.33 -9.33 16.46
C ILE A 12 -2.20 -9.49 17.72
N PRO A 13 -2.31 -8.48 18.61
CA PRO A 13 -3.25 -8.53 19.72
C PRO A 13 -4.68 -8.73 19.21
N ALA A 14 -5.40 -9.72 19.74
CA ALA A 14 -6.80 -9.98 19.39
C ALA A 14 -7.73 -9.09 20.24
N ALA A 15 -7.49 -7.79 20.20
CA ALA A 15 -8.21 -6.78 20.97
C ALA A 15 -8.56 -5.59 20.07
N ASP A 16 -9.46 -4.73 20.55
CA ASP A 16 -9.70 -3.41 19.97
C ASP A 16 -10.06 -3.49 18.46
N GLY A 17 -10.92 -4.43 18.07
CA GLY A 17 -11.42 -4.58 16.70
C GLY A 17 -10.44 -5.19 15.68
N MET A 18 -9.18 -5.45 16.07
CA MET A 18 -8.18 -6.07 15.19
C MET A 18 -8.54 -7.51 14.83
N ASP A 19 -9.19 -8.24 15.73
CA ASP A 19 -9.67 -9.61 15.52
C ASP A 19 -10.60 -9.73 14.29
N ARG A 20 -11.47 -8.73 14.09
CA ARG A 20 -12.40 -8.61 12.97
C ARG A 20 -11.66 -8.23 11.68
N ARG A 21 -10.70 -7.30 11.76
CA ARG A 21 -9.93 -6.79 10.61
C ARG A 21 -8.98 -7.84 10.04
N CYS A 22 -8.38 -8.66 10.89
CA CYS A 22 -7.43 -9.69 10.49
C CYS A 22 -8.06 -11.06 10.24
N ARG A 23 -9.40 -11.17 10.23
CA ARG A 23 -10.11 -12.45 10.10
C ARG A 23 -9.59 -13.30 8.94
N ASP A 24 -9.44 -12.68 7.76
CA ASP A 24 -9.03 -13.36 6.53
C ASP A 24 -7.51 -13.56 6.41
N TYR A 25 -6.75 -13.14 7.43
CA TYR A 25 -5.31 -13.36 7.54
C TYR A 25 -4.97 -14.35 8.65
N ARG A 26 -5.94 -14.81 9.45
CA ARG A 26 -5.66 -15.75 10.56
C ARG A 26 -5.03 -17.03 10.02
N THR A 27 -4.02 -17.50 10.76
CA THR A 27 -3.32 -18.74 10.44
C THR A 27 -2.94 -19.46 11.73
N GLU A 28 -2.71 -20.76 11.63
CA GLU A 28 -2.06 -21.55 12.66
C GLU A 28 -0.65 -21.93 12.18
N SER A 29 0.33 -21.82 13.07
CA SER A 29 1.71 -22.22 12.78
C SER A 29 2.42 -22.50 14.10
N ALA A 30 3.32 -23.49 14.08
CA ALA A 30 4.21 -23.78 15.20
C ALA A 30 5.52 -22.96 15.14
N LEU A 31 5.77 -22.26 14.03
CA LEU A 31 6.94 -21.39 13.87
C LEU A 31 6.77 -20.11 14.70
N PRO A 32 7.89 -19.53 15.19
CA PRO A 32 7.83 -18.23 15.84
C PRO A 32 7.37 -17.14 14.84
N PRO A 33 6.69 -16.09 15.32
CA PRO A 33 6.30 -14.96 14.48
C PRO A 33 7.53 -14.16 14.00
N ASP A 34 7.48 -13.72 12.75
CA ASP A 34 8.44 -12.81 12.13
C ASP A 34 8.31 -11.38 12.69
N ILE A 35 7.08 -10.94 12.91
CA ILE A 35 6.74 -9.62 13.46
C ILE A 35 5.78 -9.81 14.64
N VAL A 36 6.07 -9.15 15.76
CA VAL A 36 5.21 -9.18 16.95
C VAL A 36 4.72 -7.78 17.27
N ILE A 37 3.41 -7.60 17.23
CA ILE A 37 2.74 -6.36 17.60
C ILE A 37 2.34 -6.45 19.08
N ARG A 38 2.70 -5.42 19.85
CA ARG A 38 2.50 -5.36 21.30
C ARG A 38 1.60 -4.18 21.66
N ARG A 39 0.49 -4.47 22.35
CA ARG A 39 -0.46 -3.46 22.82
C ARG A 39 0.18 -2.52 23.85
N GLU A 40 1.16 -3.02 24.60
CA GLU A 40 1.94 -2.25 25.57
C GLU A 40 2.73 -1.11 24.92
N GLY A 41 3.01 -1.21 23.61
CA GLY A 41 3.67 -0.16 22.84
C GLY A 41 2.74 0.88 22.24
N TYR A 42 1.43 0.80 22.48
CA TYR A 42 0.46 1.76 21.93
C TYR A 42 0.52 3.07 22.71
N ARG A 43 0.42 4.18 21.99
CA ARG A 43 0.47 5.56 22.52
C ARG A 43 -0.88 6.25 22.35
N PRO A 44 -1.90 5.91 23.15
CA PRO A 44 -3.24 6.50 23.01
C PRO A 44 -3.25 8.03 23.14
N GLU A 45 -2.29 8.61 23.89
CA GLU A 45 -2.10 10.05 24.03
C GLU A 45 -1.71 10.77 22.73
N ALA A 46 -1.14 10.06 21.76
CA ALA A 46 -0.86 10.61 20.43
C ALA A 46 -2.14 10.80 19.59
N TRP A 47 -3.25 10.17 20.01
CA TRP A 47 -4.50 10.07 19.26
C TRP A 47 -5.74 10.34 20.15
N PRO A 48 -5.81 11.47 20.87
CA PRO A 48 -6.80 11.67 21.94
C PRO A 48 -8.26 11.70 21.46
N THR A 49 -8.51 11.83 20.16
CA THR A 49 -9.85 11.90 19.57
C THR A 49 -10.27 10.62 18.84
N LEU A 50 -9.40 9.61 18.75
CA LEU A 50 -9.71 8.35 18.07
C LEU A 50 -10.40 7.36 19.02
N SER A 51 -11.31 6.55 18.49
CA SER A 51 -11.87 5.42 19.24
C SER A 51 -10.78 4.37 19.51
N GLU A 52 -11.00 3.52 20.52
CA GLU A 52 -10.06 2.45 20.86
C GLU A 52 -9.74 1.53 19.66
N ASP A 53 -10.75 1.12 18.87
CA ASP A 53 -10.55 0.31 17.65
C ASP A 53 -9.65 1.03 16.65
N TYR A 54 -9.90 2.33 16.42
CA TYR A 54 -9.13 3.08 15.45
C TYR A 54 -7.71 3.43 15.94
N MET A 55 -7.52 3.60 17.25
CA MET A 55 -6.19 3.73 17.86
C MET A 55 -5.40 2.44 17.69
N ALA A 56 -5.99 1.28 18.01
CA ALA A 56 -5.35 -0.01 17.83
C ALA A 56 -5.01 -0.30 16.36
N TYR A 57 -5.90 0.08 15.43
CA TYR A 57 -5.63 0.07 14.00
C TYR A 57 -4.38 0.89 13.64
N MET A 58 -4.29 2.13 14.11
CA MET A 58 -3.18 3.01 13.80
C MET A 58 -1.85 2.51 14.40
N GLU A 59 -1.84 2.20 15.69
CA GLU A 59 -0.61 1.78 16.39
C GLU A 59 -0.13 0.39 15.95
N SER A 60 -1.04 -0.57 15.72
CA SER A 60 -0.66 -1.86 15.12
C SER A 60 -0.11 -1.69 13.72
N GLY A 61 -0.68 -0.80 12.91
CA GLY A 61 -0.21 -0.54 11.55
C GLY A 61 1.19 0.07 11.54
N ILE A 62 1.46 0.99 12.47
CA ILE A 62 2.80 1.55 12.66
C ILE A 62 3.78 0.45 13.05
N GLN A 63 3.46 -0.38 14.05
CA GLN A 63 4.37 -1.46 14.48
C GLN A 63 4.63 -2.48 13.36
N PHE A 64 3.61 -2.86 12.61
CA PHE A 64 3.77 -3.75 11.46
C PHE A 64 4.67 -3.12 10.39
N TYR A 65 4.46 -1.85 10.02
CA TYR A 65 5.33 -1.16 9.07
C TYR A 65 6.79 -1.20 9.56
N LEU A 66 7.04 -0.78 10.79
CA LEU A 66 8.40 -0.77 11.34
C LEU A 66 9.06 -2.16 11.32
N GLY A 67 8.29 -3.22 11.58
CA GLY A 67 8.75 -4.60 11.42
C GLY A 67 9.04 -4.97 9.96
N LEU A 68 8.12 -4.63 9.05
CA LEU A 68 8.18 -4.94 7.62
C LEU A 68 9.45 -4.37 6.94
N LEU A 69 9.97 -3.23 7.41
CA LEU A 69 11.25 -2.68 6.95
C LEU A 69 12.41 -3.67 7.11
N GLY A 70 12.36 -4.55 8.11
CA GLY A 70 13.34 -5.62 8.31
C GLY A 70 13.23 -6.79 7.33
N PHE A 71 12.13 -6.86 6.57
CA PHE A 71 11.81 -7.93 5.63
C PHE A 71 11.70 -7.42 4.19
N HIS A 72 12.54 -6.43 3.86
CA HIS A 72 12.63 -5.78 2.56
C HIS A 72 11.28 -5.27 2.05
N GLY A 73 10.48 -4.70 2.95
CA GLY A 73 9.17 -4.16 2.59
C GLY A 73 8.85 -2.84 3.25
N LEU A 74 7.90 -2.14 2.66
CA LEU A 74 7.35 -0.89 3.17
C LEU A 74 5.83 -0.89 2.98
N MET A 75 5.14 -0.02 3.71
CA MET A 75 3.73 0.27 3.42
C MET A 75 3.63 1.61 2.71
N LEU A 76 2.76 1.66 1.70
CA LEU A 76 2.48 2.87 0.95
C LEU A 76 1.04 3.29 1.22
N HIS A 77 0.80 4.58 1.47
CA HIS A 77 -0.55 5.11 1.56
C HIS A 77 -1.22 5.15 0.17
N ALA A 78 -1.85 4.05 -0.22
CA ALA A 78 -2.32 3.82 -1.57
C ALA A 78 -3.60 2.95 -1.61
N SER A 79 -4.29 2.98 -2.76
CA SER A 79 -5.34 2.02 -3.11
C SER A 79 -4.82 1.12 -4.23
N ALA A 80 -5.02 -0.19 -4.13
CA ALA A 80 -4.39 -1.18 -4.99
C ALA A 80 -5.41 -2.05 -5.74
N VAL A 81 -5.21 -2.18 -7.05
CA VAL A 81 -5.97 -3.08 -7.92
C VAL A 81 -5.08 -4.09 -8.61
N GLU A 82 -5.61 -5.29 -8.81
CA GLU A 82 -5.06 -6.30 -9.70
C GLU A 82 -5.76 -6.21 -11.06
N TYR A 83 -4.99 -6.08 -12.12
CA TYR A 83 -5.47 -6.10 -13.50
C TYR A 83 -4.45 -6.80 -14.40
N GLU A 84 -4.91 -7.71 -15.26
CA GLU A 84 -4.06 -8.55 -16.12
C GLU A 84 -2.88 -9.22 -15.36
N GLY A 85 -3.13 -9.70 -14.13
CA GLY A 85 -2.15 -10.40 -13.31
C GLY A 85 -1.07 -9.52 -12.66
N ARG A 86 -1.21 -8.18 -12.70
CA ARG A 86 -0.29 -7.22 -12.07
C ARG A 86 -1.02 -6.23 -11.17
N ALA A 87 -0.32 -5.75 -10.15
CA ALA A 87 -0.82 -4.74 -9.24
C ALA A 87 -0.52 -3.33 -9.75
N TYR A 88 -1.53 -2.47 -9.68
CA TYR A 88 -1.42 -1.04 -9.95
C TYR A 88 -1.92 -0.28 -8.73
N LEU A 89 -1.06 0.61 -8.22
CA LEU A 89 -1.32 1.37 -7.00
C LEU A 89 -1.61 2.83 -7.33
N PHE A 90 -2.63 3.38 -6.68
CA PHE A 90 -2.96 4.80 -6.73
C PHE A 90 -2.60 5.44 -5.40
N SER A 91 -1.65 6.35 -5.42
CA SER A 91 -1.11 7.03 -4.26
C SER A 91 -1.31 8.54 -4.36
N GLY A 92 -1.13 9.27 -3.26
CA GLY A 92 -1.25 10.73 -3.21
C GLY A 92 -1.98 11.21 -1.96
N PRO A 93 -2.14 12.54 -1.80
CA PRO A 93 -2.71 13.14 -0.61
C PRO A 93 -4.07 12.56 -0.21
N CYS A 94 -4.43 12.66 1.07
CA CYS A 94 -5.78 12.31 1.52
C CYS A 94 -6.83 13.07 0.69
N GLY A 95 -7.90 12.42 0.24
CA GLY A 95 -8.91 13.06 -0.62
C GLY A 95 -8.52 13.23 -2.10
N ALA A 96 -7.32 12.83 -2.54
CA ALA A 96 -6.94 12.87 -3.97
C ALA A 96 -7.69 11.86 -4.87
N GLY A 97 -8.65 11.10 -4.31
CA GLY A 97 -9.47 10.16 -5.08
C GLY A 97 -8.87 8.79 -5.34
N LYS A 98 -7.88 8.33 -4.54
CA LYS A 98 -7.24 6.99 -4.66
C LYS A 98 -8.25 5.85 -4.81
N SER A 99 -9.16 5.71 -3.84
CA SER A 99 -10.21 4.69 -3.86
C SER A 99 -11.22 4.90 -4.99
N THR A 100 -11.39 6.13 -5.47
CA THR A 100 -12.25 6.42 -6.63
C THR A 100 -11.62 5.88 -7.92
N ARG A 101 -10.29 5.96 -8.08
CA ARG A 101 -9.59 5.39 -9.24
C ARG A 101 -9.70 3.86 -9.27
N THR A 102 -9.51 3.21 -8.13
CA THR A 102 -9.61 1.74 -8.06
C THR A 102 -11.03 1.25 -8.30
N ARG A 103 -12.05 1.97 -7.83
CA ARG A 103 -13.46 1.69 -8.19
C ARG A 103 -13.72 1.84 -9.68
N LEU A 104 -13.22 2.89 -10.33
CA LEU A 104 -13.35 3.04 -11.79
C LEU A 104 -12.70 1.88 -12.55
N TRP A 105 -11.51 1.45 -12.13
CA TRP A 105 -10.84 0.30 -12.73
C TRP A 105 -11.64 -1.00 -12.56
N ARG A 106 -12.21 -1.23 -11.37
CA ARG A 106 -13.10 -2.37 -11.13
C ARG A 106 -14.32 -2.31 -12.04
N ASP A 107 -15.02 -1.18 -12.06
CA ASP A 107 -16.32 -1.04 -12.71
C ASP A 107 -16.20 -1.04 -14.25
N GLN A 108 -15.10 -0.52 -14.80
CA GLN A 108 -14.91 -0.42 -16.25
C GLN A 108 -14.07 -1.55 -16.86
N PHE A 109 -13.12 -2.09 -16.11
CA PHE A 109 -12.13 -3.03 -16.64
C PHE A 109 -12.17 -4.40 -15.96
N GLY A 110 -13.03 -4.60 -14.95
CA GLY A 110 -13.08 -5.84 -14.19
C GLY A 110 -11.87 -6.06 -13.28
N ALA A 111 -11.14 -5.00 -12.94
CA ALA A 111 -10.01 -5.08 -12.01
C ALA A 111 -10.46 -5.46 -10.59
N VAL A 112 -9.59 -6.12 -9.82
CA VAL A 112 -9.90 -6.56 -8.46
C VAL A 112 -9.22 -5.63 -7.46
N ILE A 113 -10.00 -4.90 -6.66
CA ILE A 113 -9.46 -4.12 -5.54
C ILE A 113 -9.08 -5.09 -4.42
N PHE A 114 -7.79 -5.14 -4.06
CA PHE A 114 -7.27 -6.05 -3.04
C PHE A 114 -6.72 -5.35 -1.80
N ASN A 115 -6.56 -4.02 -1.85
CA ASN A 115 -6.31 -3.22 -0.66
C ASN A 115 -6.69 -1.75 -0.88
N ASP A 116 -7.23 -1.11 0.14
CA ASP A 116 -7.39 0.34 0.20
C ASP A 116 -6.64 0.90 1.42
N ASP A 117 -6.14 2.12 1.40
CA ASP A 117 -5.30 2.76 2.44
C ASP A 117 -3.84 2.30 2.51
N LYS A 118 -3.51 1.05 2.86
CA LYS A 118 -2.14 0.68 3.27
C LYS A 118 -1.67 -0.70 2.75
N PRO A 119 -1.52 -0.87 1.42
CA PRO A 119 -0.89 -2.06 0.88
C PRO A 119 0.58 -2.15 1.33
N ALA A 120 1.04 -3.37 1.53
CA ALA A 120 2.46 -3.65 1.75
C ALA A 120 3.13 -3.90 0.40
N LEU A 121 4.33 -3.35 0.21
CA LEU A 121 5.21 -3.61 -0.92
C LEU A 121 6.43 -4.34 -0.40
N ARG A 122 6.80 -5.47 -1.01
CA ARG A 122 8.04 -6.19 -0.66
C ARG A 122 8.87 -6.46 -1.90
N ARG A 123 10.18 -6.30 -1.78
CA ARG A 123 11.16 -6.79 -2.75
C ARG A 123 11.58 -8.20 -2.33
N LEU A 124 11.15 -9.19 -3.11
CA LEU A 124 11.58 -10.60 -2.99
C LEU A 124 12.64 -10.88 -4.06
N GLU A 125 13.20 -12.09 -4.15
CA GLU A 125 14.24 -12.41 -5.15
C GLU A 125 13.76 -12.14 -6.59
N GLU A 126 12.53 -12.52 -6.90
CA GLU A 126 11.94 -12.45 -8.25
C GLU A 126 11.47 -11.04 -8.65
N GLY A 127 11.37 -10.12 -7.68
CA GLY A 127 10.95 -8.75 -7.94
C GLY A 127 10.07 -8.15 -6.85
N TRP A 128 9.37 -7.08 -7.23
CA TRP A 128 8.48 -6.35 -6.35
C TRP A 128 7.07 -6.93 -6.39
N TYR A 129 6.48 -7.09 -5.20
CA TYR A 129 5.12 -7.56 -5.01
C TYR A 129 4.35 -6.60 -4.12
N ALA A 130 3.07 -6.41 -4.45
CA ALA A 130 2.10 -5.74 -3.61
C ALA A 130 1.22 -6.77 -2.89
N TYR A 131 0.89 -6.45 -1.63
CA TYR A 131 0.11 -7.30 -0.76
C TYR A 131 -1.07 -6.55 -0.15
N GLY A 132 -2.18 -7.26 -0.03
CA GLY A 132 -3.24 -6.83 0.86
C GLY A 132 -2.82 -6.94 2.32
N THR A 133 -3.28 -5.99 3.12
CA THR A 133 -3.05 -5.96 4.56
C THR A 133 -4.37 -5.74 5.31
N PRO A 134 -4.44 -6.14 6.60
CA PRO A 134 -5.56 -5.79 7.48
C PRO A 134 -5.74 -4.29 7.68
N TRP A 135 -4.69 -3.50 7.43
CA TRP A 135 -4.71 -2.04 7.56
C TRP A 135 -5.32 -1.41 6.31
N CYS A 136 -6.64 -1.49 6.19
CA CYS A 136 -7.34 -1.20 4.93
C CYS A 136 -8.30 0.01 4.95
N GLY A 137 -8.06 0.93 5.88
CA GLY A 137 -8.89 2.11 6.08
C GLY A 137 -10.29 1.79 6.61
N LYS A 138 -11.22 2.70 6.34
CA LYS A 138 -12.59 2.66 6.88
C LYS A 138 -13.55 1.76 6.09
N ASP A 139 -13.31 1.60 4.80
CA ASP A 139 -14.20 0.86 3.90
C ASP A 139 -13.96 -0.66 3.99
N GLY A 140 -12.91 -1.09 4.69
CA GLY A 140 -12.63 -2.50 4.99
C GLY A 140 -12.17 -3.32 3.78
N ILE A 141 -11.87 -2.68 2.65
CA ILE A 141 -11.56 -3.37 1.39
C ILE A 141 -10.14 -3.91 1.42
N ASN A 142 -10.02 -5.22 1.60
CA ASN A 142 -8.74 -5.91 1.53
C ASN A 142 -8.92 -7.38 1.17
N GLN A 143 -7.87 -8.00 0.62
CA GLN A 143 -7.79 -9.43 0.38
C GLN A 143 -6.35 -9.89 0.64
N ASN A 144 -6.16 -11.01 1.33
CA ASN A 144 -4.82 -11.59 1.55
C ASN A 144 -4.25 -12.15 0.24
N ARG A 145 -3.70 -11.27 -0.59
CA ARG A 145 -3.18 -11.55 -1.92
C ARG A 145 -1.74 -11.08 -2.05
N LYS A 146 -1.00 -11.74 -2.94
CA LYS A 146 0.32 -11.37 -3.44
C LYS A 146 0.21 -11.17 -4.94
N VAL A 147 0.57 -9.98 -5.42
CA VAL A 147 0.47 -9.65 -6.84
C VAL A 147 1.75 -8.94 -7.31
N PRO A 148 2.40 -9.37 -8.40
CA PRO A 148 3.56 -8.67 -8.95
C PRO A 148 3.24 -7.21 -9.24
N LEU A 149 4.11 -6.29 -8.81
CA LEU A 149 3.89 -4.86 -8.97
C LEU A 149 4.12 -4.44 -10.43
N GLY A 150 3.09 -3.84 -11.05
CA GLY A 150 3.12 -3.35 -12.44
C GLY A 150 3.37 -1.85 -12.55
N GLY A 151 2.93 -1.05 -11.58
CA GLY A 151 3.19 0.38 -11.57
C GLY A 151 2.53 1.12 -10.41
N ILE A 152 2.99 2.35 -10.16
CA ILE A 152 2.43 3.26 -9.15
C ILE A 152 2.05 4.57 -9.84
N CYS A 153 0.85 5.08 -9.57
CA CYS A 153 0.37 6.35 -10.09
C CYS A 153 0.05 7.30 -8.92
N PHE A 154 0.77 8.42 -8.86
CA PHE A 154 0.49 9.51 -7.93
C PHE A 154 -0.57 10.45 -8.50
N LEU A 155 -1.58 10.74 -7.70
CA LEU A 155 -2.71 11.59 -8.08
C LEU A 155 -2.46 13.04 -7.65
N GLN A 156 -2.49 13.95 -8.60
CA GLN A 156 -2.64 15.38 -8.31
C GLN A 156 -4.10 15.72 -8.03
N ARG A 157 -4.31 16.69 -7.13
CA ARG A 157 -5.65 17.21 -6.83
C ARG A 157 -6.09 18.23 -7.89
N ASP A 158 -7.39 18.25 -8.14
CA ASP A 158 -8.10 19.41 -8.70
C ASP A 158 -7.55 19.95 -10.02
N ASP A 159 -7.37 19.07 -11.00
CA ASP A 159 -7.10 19.47 -12.39
C ASP A 159 -8.22 18.96 -13.30
N ALA A 160 -8.70 19.83 -14.18
CA ALA A 160 -9.68 19.48 -15.21
C ALA A 160 -9.00 18.79 -16.42
N ASN A 161 -7.70 19.03 -16.62
CA ASN A 161 -6.96 18.47 -17.73
C ASN A 161 -6.55 17.03 -17.42
N ILE A 162 -6.80 16.15 -18.38
CA ILE A 162 -6.42 14.75 -18.27
C ILE A 162 -4.97 14.62 -18.75
N GLN A 163 -4.06 14.32 -17.84
CA GLN A 163 -2.66 14.07 -18.16
C GLN A 163 -2.12 12.91 -17.32
N ILE A 164 -1.26 12.10 -17.93
CA ILE A 164 -0.44 11.11 -17.24
C ILE A 164 0.94 11.09 -17.88
N HIS A 165 1.98 11.13 -17.06
CA HIS A 165 3.37 11.12 -17.53
C HIS A 165 4.26 10.36 -16.52
N PRO A 166 5.36 9.74 -16.99
CA PRO A 166 6.34 9.15 -16.08
C PRO A 166 6.95 10.25 -15.20
N MET A 167 7.16 9.94 -13.92
CA MET A 167 7.78 10.89 -12.99
C MET A 167 9.29 10.90 -13.13
N GLU A 168 9.89 12.08 -12.95
CA GLU A 168 11.33 12.18 -12.76
C GLU A 168 11.74 11.52 -11.44
N THR A 169 12.96 10.97 -11.39
CA THR A 169 13.43 10.17 -10.24
C THR A 169 13.30 10.92 -8.91
N LEU A 170 13.72 12.19 -8.87
CA LEU A 170 13.68 12.98 -7.65
C LEU A 170 12.23 13.27 -7.20
N GLU A 171 11.31 13.47 -8.14
CA GLU A 171 9.90 13.70 -7.84
C GLU A 171 9.25 12.43 -7.32
N ALA A 172 9.54 11.27 -7.94
CA ALA A 172 9.08 9.97 -7.49
C ALA A 172 9.55 9.66 -6.06
N ILE A 173 10.83 9.93 -5.75
CA ILE A 173 11.37 9.78 -4.38
C ILE A 173 10.59 10.64 -3.40
N ARG A 174 10.40 11.94 -3.69
CA ARG A 174 9.65 12.86 -2.81
C ARG A 174 8.22 12.39 -2.59
N SER A 175 7.54 11.98 -3.66
CA SER A 175 6.17 11.50 -3.61
C SER A 175 6.05 10.21 -2.81
N LEU A 176 6.92 9.22 -3.02
CA LEU A 176 6.98 7.99 -2.22
C LEU A 176 7.20 8.32 -0.75
N MET A 177 8.25 9.08 -0.42
CA MET A 177 8.57 9.46 0.96
C MET A 177 7.37 10.14 1.65
N SER A 178 6.67 11.04 0.96
CA SER A 178 5.50 11.74 1.51
C SER A 178 4.30 10.81 1.83
N GLN A 179 4.25 9.63 1.22
CA GLN A 179 3.19 8.63 1.40
C GLN A 179 3.65 7.43 2.25
N THR A 180 4.79 7.57 2.93
CA THR A 180 5.30 6.64 3.96
C THR A 180 5.18 7.24 5.38
N LEU A 181 5.69 6.56 6.40
CA LEU A 181 5.67 7.08 7.77
C LEU A 181 6.57 8.32 7.92
N TYR A 182 5.98 9.41 8.43
CA TYR A 182 6.62 10.74 8.51
C TYR A 182 7.70 10.87 9.61
N GLN A 183 7.82 9.91 10.53
CA GLN A 183 8.71 10.01 11.71
C GLN A 183 9.49 8.73 11.96
N LEU A 184 10.42 8.44 11.05
CA LEU A 184 11.33 7.31 11.18
C LEU A 184 12.63 7.74 11.84
N TRP A 185 13.14 6.91 12.75
CA TRP A 185 14.47 7.04 13.33
C TRP A 185 15.54 6.67 12.29
N PRO A 186 16.80 7.12 12.46
CA PRO A 186 17.87 6.87 11.48
C PRO A 186 17.97 5.40 11.02
N ARG A 187 17.93 4.45 11.95
CA ARG A 187 18.00 3.01 11.63
C ARG A 187 16.86 2.50 10.75
N GLN A 188 15.67 3.10 10.87
CA GLN A 188 14.52 2.75 10.03
C GLN A 188 14.65 3.40 8.66
N MET A 189 15.20 4.62 8.61
CA MET A 189 15.50 5.31 7.36
C MET A 189 16.56 4.56 6.54
N ASP A 190 17.58 4.01 7.18
CA ASP A 190 18.61 3.17 6.53
C ASP A 190 18.00 1.94 5.81
N ARG A 191 16.83 1.47 6.27
CA ARG A 191 16.08 0.38 5.63
C ARG A 191 15.09 0.87 4.58
N LEU A 192 14.47 2.03 4.78
CA LEU A 192 13.49 2.59 3.87
C LEU A 192 14.14 3.13 2.58
N LEU A 193 15.26 3.84 2.68
CA LEU A 193 15.88 4.51 1.53
C LEU A 193 16.24 3.53 0.39
N PRO A 194 16.86 2.36 0.64
CA PRO A 194 17.11 1.39 -0.42
C PRO A 194 15.84 0.82 -1.04
N LEU A 195 14.74 0.72 -0.28
CA LEU A 195 13.45 0.26 -0.81
C LEU A 195 12.82 1.30 -1.73
N VAL A 196 12.91 2.59 -1.36
CA VAL A 196 12.45 3.69 -2.21
C VAL A 196 13.29 3.78 -3.48
N GLU A 197 14.62 3.65 -3.36
CA GLU A 197 15.53 3.57 -4.52
C GLU A 197 15.18 2.39 -5.44
N GLY A 198 14.95 1.20 -4.87
CA GLY A 198 14.52 0.02 -5.64
C GLY A 198 13.19 0.25 -6.35
N LEU A 199 12.21 0.89 -5.70
CA LEU A 199 10.94 1.21 -6.35
C LEU A 199 11.13 2.16 -7.53
N VAL A 200 11.85 3.27 -7.38
CA VAL A 200 12.02 4.25 -8.46
C VAL A 200 12.87 3.73 -9.63
N THR A 201 13.74 2.74 -9.38
CA THR A 201 14.59 2.14 -10.42
C THR A 201 13.94 0.94 -11.11
N GLU A 202 13.12 0.17 -10.39
CA GLU A 202 12.57 -1.09 -10.91
C GLU A 202 11.13 -0.96 -11.41
N ILE A 203 10.33 -0.04 -10.84
CA ILE A 203 8.90 0.08 -11.08
C ILE A 203 8.56 1.33 -11.89
N PRO A 204 7.70 1.24 -12.91
CA PRO A 204 7.14 2.41 -13.58
C PRO A 204 6.31 3.26 -12.61
N ILE A 205 6.69 4.52 -12.42
CA ILE A 205 6.00 5.49 -11.56
C ILE A 205 5.51 6.67 -12.39
N PHE A 206 4.25 7.01 -12.22
CA PHE A 206 3.56 8.05 -12.96
C PHE A 206 2.97 9.09 -12.04
N GLU A 207 2.79 10.28 -12.58
CA GLU A 207 1.90 11.29 -12.04
C GLU A 207 0.71 11.46 -12.98
N MET A 208 -0.49 11.61 -12.40
CA MET A 208 -1.72 11.79 -13.15
C MET A 208 -2.57 12.92 -12.57
N SER A 209 -3.14 13.71 -13.47
CA SER A 209 -4.14 14.75 -13.19
C SER A 209 -5.39 14.52 -14.06
N GLY A 210 -6.51 15.15 -13.69
CA GLY A 210 -7.78 15.03 -14.41
C GLY A 210 -8.94 14.47 -13.58
N PRO A 211 -10.19 14.62 -14.04
CA PRO A 211 -11.37 14.14 -13.33
C PRO A 211 -11.44 12.60 -13.21
N PRO A 212 -12.20 12.05 -12.25
CA PRO A 212 -12.45 10.62 -12.14
C PRO A 212 -13.56 10.16 -13.11
N ASN A 213 -13.30 10.24 -14.42
CA ASN A 213 -14.22 9.80 -15.48
C ASN A 213 -13.67 8.60 -16.28
N GLN A 214 -14.45 8.12 -17.24
CA GLN A 214 -14.09 6.99 -18.11
C GLN A 214 -12.86 7.28 -18.97
N GLU A 215 -12.75 8.48 -19.53
CA GLU A 215 -11.63 8.87 -20.38
C GLU A 215 -10.30 8.83 -19.61
N THR A 216 -10.26 9.41 -18.41
CA THR A 216 -9.07 9.37 -17.54
C THR A 216 -8.74 7.95 -17.09
N ALA A 217 -9.74 7.12 -16.79
CA ALA A 217 -9.51 5.73 -16.41
C ALA A 217 -8.88 4.92 -17.55
N VAL A 218 -9.37 5.09 -18.78
CA VAL A 218 -8.83 4.42 -19.98
C VAL A 218 -7.40 4.85 -20.25
N LEU A 219 -7.12 6.16 -20.28
CA LEU A 219 -5.77 6.68 -20.50
C LEU A 219 -4.79 6.17 -19.45
N CYS A 220 -5.18 6.19 -18.18
CA CYS A 220 -4.38 5.69 -17.07
C CYS A 220 -4.04 4.21 -17.22
N ARG A 221 -5.06 3.37 -17.46
CA ARG A 221 -4.88 1.93 -17.67
C ARG A 221 -3.95 1.65 -18.83
N ASP A 222 -4.19 2.25 -19.99
CA ASP A 222 -3.40 1.97 -21.20
C ASP A 222 -1.94 2.37 -21.01
N THR A 223 -1.70 3.51 -20.36
CA THR A 223 -0.35 4.01 -20.08
C THR A 223 0.39 3.09 -19.12
N MET A 224 -0.22 2.77 -17.97
CA MET A 224 0.42 1.95 -16.94
C MET A 224 0.64 0.51 -17.40
N THR A 225 -0.34 -0.09 -18.08
CA THR A 225 -0.24 -1.48 -18.55
C THR A 225 0.76 -1.64 -19.68
N ARG A 226 0.87 -0.65 -20.60
CA ARG A 226 1.91 -0.64 -21.63
C ARG A 226 3.29 -0.59 -21.00
N ALA A 227 3.53 0.33 -20.07
CA ALA A 227 4.83 0.43 -19.40
C ALA A 227 5.18 -0.83 -18.59
N ALA A 228 4.19 -1.46 -17.95
CA ALA A 228 4.40 -2.73 -17.27
C ALA A 228 4.79 -3.86 -18.25
N LYS A 229 4.16 -3.92 -19.43
CA LYS A 229 4.49 -4.88 -20.49
C LYS A 229 5.90 -4.64 -21.05
N GLU A 230 6.29 -3.38 -21.26
CA GLU A 230 7.64 -3.04 -21.71
C GLU A 230 8.72 -3.34 -20.66
N ARG A 231 8.40 -3.15 -19.37
CA ARG A 231 9.35 -3.34 -18.27
C ARG A 231 9.55 -4.80 -17.89
N PHE A 232 8.49 -5.61 -17.97
CA PHE A 232 8.44 -6.94 -17.35
C PHE A 232 7.94 -8.06 -18.28
N GLY A 233 7.64 -7.76 -19.55
CA GLY A 233 7.19 -8.71 -20.57
C GLY A 233 8.33 -9.29 -21.39
#